data_AF-A0A9E4N2Y8-F1
#
_entry.id   AF-A0A9E4N2Y8-F1
#
_cell.length_a   1.000
_cell.length_b   1.000
_cell.length_c   1.000
_cell.angle_alpha   90.00
_cell.angle_beta   90.00
_cell.angle_gamma   90.00
#
_symmetry.space_group_name_H-M   'P 1'
#
loop_
_entity.id
_entity.type
_entity.pdbx_description
1 polymer ?
#
loop_
_entity_poly.entity_id
_entity_poly.type
_entity_poly.pdbx_seq_one_letter_code
_entity_poly.pdbx_strand_id
1 'polypeptide(L)'
;MFDSKQILIIFTLLLIPYFVCAESKIDIARDIFLSDGEFTTRLQKLEEEMASNREMILGLYKPKITYVEIPSDITALEEQLYIELINTNIFYIDTSVLEKLAIQDLANFLTENELLELRELQKKPLFMKLKQLDEAVMVNSKKYMSKWKEENESLLNDFHERSEKITQLKKEFLEQNAKESKP
;
A
#
# COMPACT_ATOMS: atom_id res chain seq x y z
N MET A 1 62.52 26.05 -3.68
CA MET A 1 61.76 26.49 -2.48
C MET A 1 60.40 26.92 -3.00
N PHE A 2 59.34 26.14 -2.78
CA PHE A 2 58.02 26.50 -3.30
C PHE A 2 57.47 27.69 -2.50
N ASP A 3 57.03 28.73 -3.20
CA ASP A 3 56.37 29.90 -2.59
C ASP A 3 55.05 29.44 -1.96
N SER A 4 54.71 29.96 -0.77
CA SER A 4 53.51 29.58 0.00
C SER A 4 52.22 29.70 -0.81
N LYS A 5 52.19 30.61 -1.80
CA LYS A 5 51.08 30.76 -2.76
C LYS A 5 50.98 29.59 -3.74
N GLN A 6 52.11 29.02 -4.18
CA GLN A 6 52.14 27.87 -5.07
C GLN A 6 51.70 26.59 -4.36
N ILE A 7 52.05 26.45 -3.07
CA ILE A 7 51.60 25.33 -2.23
C ILE A 7 50.07 25.38 -2.05
N LEU A 8 49.50 26.57 -1.79
CA LEU A 8 48.05 26.75 -1.64
C LEU A 8 47.27 26.39 -2.92
N ILE A 9 47.79 26.81 -4.09
CA ILE A 9 47.19 26.52 -5.40
C ILE A 9 47.23 25.02 -5.70
N ILE A 10 48.35 24.34 -5.41
CA ILE A 10 48.46 22.89 -5.57
C ILE A 10 47.51 22.15 -4.61
N PHE A 11 47.37 22.62 -3.37
CA PHE A 11 46.42 22.05 -2.40
C PHE A 11 44.96 22.24 -2.84
N THR A 12 44.60 23.41 -3.37
CA THR A 12 43.25 23.65 -3.89
C THR A 12 42.99 22.84 -5.15
N LEU A 13 43.94 22.73 -6.08
CA LEU A 13 43.84 21.89 -7.28
C LEU A 13 43.74 20.39 -6.96
N LEU A 14 44.33 19.92 -5.85
CA LEU A 14 44.20 18.55 -5.37
C LEU A 14 42.87 18.30 -4.61
N LEU A 15 42.32 19.31 -3.95
CA LEU A 15 41.05 19.20 -3.21
C LEU A 15 39.81 19.37 -4.10
N ILE A 16 39.87 20.15 -5.17
CA ILE A 16 38.76 20.32 -6.13
C ILE A 16 38.27 18.98 -6.71
N PRO A 17 39.13 18.07 -7.22
CA PRO A 17 38.64 16.77 -7.72
C PRO A 17 38.13 15.85 -6.60
N TYR A 18 38.56 16.04 -5.35
CA TYR A 18 38.03 15.26 -4.21
C TYR A 18 36.57 15.63 -3.88
N PHE A 19 36.21 16.91 -4.02
CA PHE A 19 34.82 17.37 -3.84
C PHE A 19 33.91 17.05 -5.04
N VAL A 20 34.47 16.86 -6.24
CA VAL A 20 33.69 16.53 -7.46
C VAL A 20 33.39 15.03 -7.58
N CYS A 21 34.10 14.17 -6.84
CA CYS A 21 33.88 12.71 -6.83
C CYS A 21 33.13 12.18 -5.60
N ALA A 22 32.72 13.03 -4.67
CA ALA A 22 31.89 12.60 -3.54
C ALA A 22 30.44 12.42 -4.02
N GLU A 23 30.04 11.16 -4.20
CA GLU A 23 28.65 10.80 -4.48
C GLU A 23 27.74 11.31 -3.35
N SER A 24 26.64 11.98 -3.68
CA SER A 24 25.80 12.54 -2.63
C SER A 24 25.07 11.44 -1.87
N LYS A 25 24.79 11.66 -0.58
CA LYS A 25 24.00 10.75 0.26
C LYS A 25 22.66 10.36 -0.37
N ILE A 26 22.05 11.29 -1.10
CA ILE A 26 20.80 11.09 -1.82
C ILE A 26 20.98 10.17 -3.03
N ASP A 27 22.11 10.27 -3.74
CA ASP A 27 22.41 9.40 -4.88
C ASP A 27 22.70 7.98 -4.40
N ILE A 28 23.47 7.80 -3.31
CA ILE A 28 23.70 6.49 -2.70
C ILE A 28 22.37 5.87 -2.24
N ALA A 29 21.50 6.65 -1.60
CA ALA A 29 20.18 6.19 -1.18
C ALA A 29 19.28 5.81 -2.37
N ARG A 30 19.30 6.60 -3.45
CA ARG A 30 18.57 6.30 -4.69
C ARG A 30 19.04 4.97 -5.29
N ASP A 31 20.35 4.75 -5.36
CA ASP A 31 20.92 3.50 -5.87
C ASP A 31 20.47 2.29 -5.04
N ILE A 32 20.52 2.38 -3.71
CA ILE A 32 20.06 1.32 -2.79
C ILE A 32 18.56 1.04 -2.95
N PHE A 33 17.79 2.09 -3.19
CA PHE A 33 16.34 2.02 -3.27
C PHE A 33 15.85 1.43 -4.61
N LEU A 34 16.56 1.73 -5.69
CA LEU A 34 16.23 1.28 -7.05
C LEU A 34 16.96 0.00 -7.49
N SER A 35 17.94 -0.48 -6.71
CA SER A 35 18.85 -1.58 -7.08
C SER A 35 18.15 -2.87 -7.53
N ASP A 36 17.00 -3.20 -6.93
CA ASP A 36 16.32 -4.47 -7.16
C ASP A 36 15.01 -4.33 -7.97
N GLY A 37 14.62 -3.12 -8.40
CA GLY A 37 13.41 -2.89 -9.20
C GLY A 37 12.07 -3.27 -8.52
N GLU A 38 12.11 -3.84 -7.32
CA GLU A 38 10.93 -4.24 -6.55
C GLU A 38 10.06 -3.04 -6.18
N PHE A 39 10.66 -1.90 -5.85
CA PHE A 39 9.90 -0.71 -5.55
C PHE A 39 9.11 -0.23 -6.78
N THR A 40 9.77 -0.16 -7.95
CA THR A 40 9.13 0.16 -9.22
C THR A 40 7.99 -0.83 -9.53
N THR A 41 8.21 -2.12 -9.30
CA THR A 41 7.18 -3.16 -9.49
C THR A 41 6.00 -2.99 -8.53
N ARG A 42 6.26 -2.63 -7.27
CA ARG A 42 5.22 -2.38 -6.26
C ARG A 42 4.42 -1.11 -6.59
N LEU A 43 5.08 -0.05 -7.05
CA LEU A 43 4.42 1.16 -7.52
C LEU A 43 3.54 0.89 -8.73
N GLN A 44 4.03 0.14 -9.71
CA GLN A 44 3.22 -0.26 -10.89
C GLN A 44 1.98 -1.05 -10.47
N LYS A 45 2.11 -2.02 -9.58
CA LYS A 45 0.96 -2.76 -9.04
C LYS A 45 -0.03 -1.85 -8.32
N LEU A 46 0.45 -0.87 -7.55
CA LEU A 46 -0.40 0.09 -6.88
C LEU A 46 -1.15 0.98 -7.89
N GLU A 47 -0.47 1.45 -8.94
CA GLU A 47 -1.10 2.19 -10.04
C GLU A 47 -2.19 1.36 -10.74
N GLU A 48 -1.91 0.08 -11.04
CA GLU A 48 -2.86 -0.87 -11.63
C GLU A 48 -4.07 -1.12 -10.71
N GLU A 49 -3.85 -1.33 -9.41
CA GLU A 49 -4.91 -1.52 -8.41
C GLU A 49 -5.79 -0.27 -8.30
N MET A 50 -5.19 0.92 -8.30
CA MET A 50 -5.94 2.19 -8.25
C MET A 50 -6.75 2.44 -9.52
N ALA A 51 -6.20 2.11 -10.70
CA ALA A 51 -6.93 2.17 -11.97
C ALA A 51 -8.11 1.19 -11.99
N SER A 52 -7.89 -0.05 -11.54
CA SER A 52 -8.94 -1.07 -11.42
C SER A 52 -10.05 -0.64 -10.44
N ASN A 53 -9.68 -0.11 -9.27
CA ASN A 53 -10.63 0.42 -8.30
C ASN A 53 -11.46 1.58 -8.87
N ARG A 54 -10.82 2.46 -9.66
CA ARG A 54 -11.52 3.54 -10.37
C ARG A 54 -12.57 2.99 -11.32
N GLU A 55 -12.20 2.02 -12.16
CA GLU A 55 -13.15 1.40 -13.09
C GLU A 55 -14.31 0.70 -12.38
N MET A 56 -14.03 -0.03 -11.29
CA MET A 56 -15.05 -0.68 -10.48
C MET A 56 -16.03 0.34 -9.89
N ILE A 57 -15.52 1.41 -9.26
CA ILE A 57 -16.37 2.44 -8.65
C ILE A 57 -17.17 3.19 -9.71
N LEU A 58 -16.55 3.61 -10.82
CA LEU A 58 -17.29 4.24 -11.91
C LEU A 58 -18.38 3.30 -12.47
N GLY A 59 -18.13 2.00 -12.56
CA GLY A 59 -19.12 1.01 -12.96
C GLY A 59 -20.32 0.90 -12.02
N LEU A 60 -20.12 1.07 -10.71
CA LEU A 60 -21.19 1.05 -9.71
C LEU A 60 -22.07 2.29 -9.77
N TYR A 61 -21.49 3.46 -10.01
CA TYR A 61 -22.18 4.76 -10.01
C TYR A 61 -22.60 5.24 -11.40
N LYS A 62 -22.34 4.46 -12.45
CA LYS A 62 -22.78 4.79 -13.80
C LYS A 62 -24.30 4.86 -13.85
N PRO A 63 -24.90 5.99 -14.28
CA PRO A 63 -26.36 6.13 -14.39
C PRO A 63 -26.93 5.00 -15.26
N LYS A 64 -27.91 4.27 -14.72
CA LYS A 64 -28.56 3.16 -15.41
C LYS A 64 -29.85 3.66 -16.04
N ILE A 65 -30.03 3.37 -17.33
CA ILE A 65 -31.33 3.54 -17.98
C ILE A 65 -32.26 2.49 -17.37
N THR A 66 -33.20 2.93 -16.54
CA THR A 66 -34.20 2.06 -15.92
C THR A 66 -35.56 2.26 -16.60
N TYR A 67 -36.35 1.19 -16.65
CA TYR A 67 -37.71 1.21 -17.21
C TYR A 67 -38.77 1.77 -16.23
N VAL A 68 -38.33 2.16 -15.03
CA VAL A 68 -39.17 2.73 -13.98
C VAL A 68 -39.01 4.25 -14.03
N GLU A 69 -40.09 5.01 -13.93
CA GLU A 69 -40.00 6.46 -13.82
C GLU A 69 -39.31 6.86 -12.52
N ILE A 70 -38.04 7.27 -12.64
CA ILE A 70 -37.28 7.93 -11.59
C ILE A 70 -37.50 9.45 -11.72
N PRO A 71 -37.78 10.19 -10.63
CA PRO A 71 -37.87 11.65 -10.67
C PRO A 71 -36.63 12.30 -11.30
N SER A 72 -36.84 13.30 -12.15
CA SER A 72 -35.77 14.00 -12.88
C SER A 72 -34.65 14.55 -11.99
N ASP A 73 -35.02 15.02 -10.80
CA ASP A 73 -34.08 15.61 -9.85
C ASP A 73 -33.12 14.56 -9.28
N ILE A 74 -33.59 13.31 -9.11
CA ILE A 74 -32.75 12.20 -8.65
C ILE A 74 -31.79 11.80 -9.78
N THR A 75 -32.28 11.68 -11.02
CA THR A 75 -31.45 11.39 -12.19
C THR A 75 -30.35 12.45 -12.38
N ALA A 76 -30.69 13.73 -12.24
CA ALA A 76 -29.74 14.83 -12.36
C ALA A 76 -28.65 14.77 -11.27
N LEU A 77 -29.01 14.41 -10.03
CA LEU A 77 -28.05 14.23 -8.93
C LEU A 77 -27.13 13.02 -9.17
N GLU A 78 -27.65 11.90 -9.69
CA GLU A 78 -26.84 10.73 -10.05
C GLU A 78 -25.85 11.04 -11.18
N GLU A 79 -26.28 11.76 -12.21
CA GLU A 79 -25.42 12.21 -13.31
C GLU A 79 -24.34 13.18 -12.82
N GLN A 80 -24.71 14.14 -11.95
CA GLN A 80 -23.76 15.08 -11.36
C GLN A 80 -22.71 14.36 -10.52
N LEU A 81 -23.12 13.44 -9.65
CA LEU A 81 -22.20 12.64 -8.84
C LEU A 81 -21.25 11.81 -9.73
N TYR A 82 -21.77 11.21 -10.80
CA TYR A 82 -20.95 10.45 -11.74
C TYR A 82 -19.91 11.35 -12.45
N ILE A 83 -20.29 12.56 -12.86
CA ILE A 83 -19.36 13.55 -13.44
C ILE A 83 -18.29 13.97 -12.42
N GLU A 84 -18.68 14.23 -11.18
CA GLU A 84 -17.76 14.57 -10.09
C GLU A 84 -16.77 13.42 -9.82
N LEU A 85 -17.24 12.17 -9.83
CA LEU A 85 -16.41 10.96 -9.68
C LEU A 85 -15.46 10.71 -10.86
N ILE A 86 -15.82 11.13 -12.08
CA ILE A 86 -14.90 11.06 -13.23
C ILE A 86 -13.76 12.07 -13.08
N ASN A 87 -14.08 13.26 -12.58
CA ASN A 87 -13.18 14.42 -12.53
C ASN A 87 -12.30 14.47 -11.27
N THR A 88 -12.51 13.57 -10.32
CA THR A 88 -11.71 13.52 -9.09
C THR A 88 -10.37 12.83 -9.28
N ASN A 89 -9.37 13.31 -8.55
CA ASN A 89 -8.01 12.75 -8.52
C ASN A 89 -7.81 11.71 -7.40
N ILE A 90 -8.86 11.29 -6.69
CA ILE A 90 -8.74 10.34 -5.55
C ILE A 90 -8.14 8.99 -5.95
N PHE A 91 -8.19 8.64 -7.24
CA PHE A 91 -7.63 7.40 -7.78
C PHE A 91 -6.28 7.59 -8.45
N TYR A 92 -5.73 8.81 -8.45
CA TYR A 92 -4.43 9.11 -9.02
C TYR A 92 -3.40 9.24 -7.91
N ILE A 93 -2.32 8.47 -8.02
CA ILE A 93 -1.19 8.53 -7.10
C ILE A 93 0.00 9.09 -7.88
N ASP A 94 0.58 10.20 -7.40
CA ASP A 94 1.85 10.69 -7.93
C ASP A 94 3.00 9.85 -7.34
N THR A 95 3.37 8.82 -8.08
CA THR A 95 4.41 7.86 -7.69
C THR A 95 5.81 8.48 -7.66
N SER A 96 6.04 9.57 -8.41
CA SER A 96 7.31 10.31 -8.39
C SER A 96 7.55 11.01 -7.06
N VAL A 97 6.49 11.52 -6.43
CA VAL A 97 6.54 12.14 -5.10
C VAL A 97 6.84 11.08 -4.04
N LEU A 98 6.18 9.92 -4.12
CA LEU A 98 6.42 8.81 -3.19
C LEU A 98 7.86 8.29 -3.26
N GLU A 99 8.39 8.10 -4.48
CA GLU A 99 9.79 7.70 -4.67
C GLU A 99 10.74 8.70 -4.02
N LYS A 100 10.55 10.00 -4.29
CA LYS A 100 11.39 11.06 -3.76
C LYS A 100 11.37 11.10 -2.23
N LEU A 101 10.18 10.98 -1.62
CA LEU A 101 10.03 10.97 -0.17
C LEU A 101 10.72 9.75 0.44
N ALA A 102 10.55 8.57 -0.14
CA ALA A 102 11.17 7.34 0.36
C ALA A 102 12.72 7.39 0.29
N ILE A 103 13.28 7.92 -0.81
CA ILE A 103 14.73 8.14 -0.94
C ILE A 103 15.22 9.15 0.10
N GLN A 104 14.48 10.25 0.31
CA GLN A 104 14.82 11.24 1.31
C GLN A 104 14.76 10.67 2.73
N ASP A 105 13.75 9.87 3.05
CA ASP A 105 13.63 9.23 4.36
C ASP A 105 14.78 8.25 4.61
N LEU A 106 15.14 7.43 3.62
CA LEU A 106 16.30 6.53 3.70
C LEU A 106 17.60 7.32 3.92
N ALA A 107 17.80 8.40 3.15
CA ALA A 107 18.96 9.25 3.26
C ALA A 107 18.99 10.05 4.57
N ASN A 108 17.85 10.36 5.19
CA ASN A 108 17.80 11.06 6.47
C ASN A 108 17.99 10.11 7.66
N PHE A 109 17.50 8.87 7.53
CA PHE A 109 17.53 7.88 8.59
C PHE A 109 18.91 7.26 8.82
N LEU A 110 19.66 6.99 7.76
CA LEU A 110 20.98 6.37 7.83
C LEU A 110 22.09 7.41 7.68
N THR A 111 23.26 7.19 8.28
CA THR A 111 24.48 7.95 7.97
C THR A 111 25.04 7.58 6.59
N GLU A 112 25.94 8.39 6.05
CA GLU A 112 26.57 8.11 4.76
C GLU A 112 27.34 6.78 4.76
N ASN A 113 28.08 6.48 5.83
CA ASN A 113 28.79 5.21 5.99
C ASN A 113 27.83 4.02 6.05
N GLU A 114 26.72 4.13 6.77
CA GLU A 114 25.71 3.06 6.84
C GLU A 114 25.04 2.82 5.47
N LEU A 115 24.83 3.87 4.67
CA LEU A 115 24.33 3.72 3.30
C LEU A 115 25.36 3.00 2.42
N LEU A 116 26.64 3.36 2.51
CA LEU A 116 27.71 2.66 1.78
C LEU A 116 27.79 1.18 2.17
N GLU A 117 27.72 0.86 3.46
CA GLU A 117 27.71 -0.51 3.95
C GLU A 117 26.47 -1.27 3.47
N LEU A 118 25.29 -0.65 3.51
CA LEU A 118 24.05 -1.25 3.03
C LEU A 118 24.09 -1.54 1.53
N ARG A 119 24.64 -0.62 0.73
CA ARG A 119 24.83 -0.80 -0.71
C ARG A 119 25.73 -2.00 -1.03
N GLU A 120 26.82 -2.18 -0.27
CA GLU A 120 27.69 -3.35 -0.44
C GLU A 120 27.07 -4.63 0.10
N LEU A 121 26.27 -4.54 1.18
CA LEU A 121 25.55 -5.67 1.75
C LEU A 121 24.51 -6.23 0.76
N GLN A 122 23.77 -5.36 0.07
CA GLN A 122 22.78 -5.75 -0.94
C GLN A 122 23.39 -6.63 -2.03
N LYS A 123 24.63 -6.38 -2.43
CA LYS A 123 25.33 -7.19 -3.45
C LYS A 123 25.70 -8.61 -2.97
N LYS A 124 25.63 -8.89 -1.66
CA LYS A 124 26.04 -10.19 -1.12
C LYS A 124 24.97 -11.26 -1.41
N PRO A 125 25.36 -12.46 -1.92
CA PRO A 125 24.42 -13.54 -2.20
C PRO A 125 23.60 -13.98 -0.97
N LEU A 126 24.18 -13.89 0.23
CA LEU A 126 23.47 -14.22 1.47
C LEU A 126 22.34 -13.24 1.76
N PHE A 127 22.55 -11.95 1.50
CA PHE A 127 21.54 -10.92 1.69
C PHE A 127 20.36 -11.14 0.72
N MET A 128 20.66 -11.44 -0.54
CA MET A 128 19.62 -11.79 -1.53
C MET A 128 18.80 -13.02 -1.12
N LYS A 129 19.44 -14.06 -0.58
CA LYS A 129 18.73 -15.23 -0.04
C LYS A 129 17.86 -14.88 1.16
N LEU A 130 18.34 -14.02 2.06
CA LEU A 130 17.56 -13.55 3.22
C LEU A 130 16.32 -12.77 2.77
N LYS A 131 16.48 -11.90 1.78
CA LYS A 131 15.37 -11.15 1.18
C LYS A 131 14.30 -12.07 0.60
N GLN A 132 14.70 -13.06 -0.21
CA GLN A 132 13.78 -14.06 -0.77
C GLN A 132 13.06 -14.88 0.32
N LEU A 133 13.76 -15.20 1.41
CA LEU A 133 13.16 -15.90 2.55
C LEU A 133 12.10 -15.02 3.23
N ASP A 134 12.40 -13.74 3.45
CA ASP A 134 11.47 -12.77 4.05
C ASP A 134 10.20 -12.60 3.19
N GLU A 135 10.35 -12.50 1.87
CA GLU A 135 9.22 -12.48 0.94
C GLU A 135 8.38 -13.76 1.02
N ALA A 136 9.02 -14.93 1.06
CA ALA A 136 8.33 -16.20 1.20
C ALA A 136 7.58 -16.30 2.53
N VAL A 137 8.15 -15.79 3.63
CA VAL A 137 7.49 -15.70 4.94
C VAL A 137 6.26 -14.80 4.83
N MET A 138 6.39 -13.59 4.28
CA MET A 138 5.24 -12.69 4.09
C MET A 138 4.11 -13.33 3.27
N VAL A 139 4.43 -14.00 2.16
CA VAL A 139 3.44 -14.68 1.31
C VAL A 139 2.74 -15.80 2.08
N ASN A 140 3.51 -16.61 2.81
CA ASN A 140 2.95 -17.71 3.61
C ASN A 140 2.09 -17.19 4.77
N SER A 141 2.50 -16.10 5.43
CA SER A 141 1.71 -15.44 6.46
C SER A 141 0.38 -14.90 5.91
N LYS A 142 0.39 -14.26 4.73
CA LYS A 142 -0.84 -13.83 4.06
C LYS A 142 -1.77 -15.01 3.76
N LYS A 143 -1.24 -16.10 3.19
CA LYS A 143 -2.02 -17.32 2.91
C LYS A 143 -2.63 -17.91 4.17
N TYR A 144 -1.86 -18.00 5.25
CA TYR A 144 -2.35 -18.48 6.54
C TYR A 144 -3.48 -17.58 7.05
N MET A 145 -3.31 -16.26 7.00
CA MET A 145 -4.33 -15.31 7.47
C MET A 145 -5.62 -15.40 6.64
N SER A 146 -5.53 -15.54 5.31
CA SER A 146 -6.70 -15.76 4.46
C SER A 146 -7.45 -17.04 4.84
N LYS A 147 -6.72 -18.15 5.01
CA LYS A 147 -7.32 -19.42 5.41
C LYS A 147 -7.97 -19.34 6.80
N TRP A 148 -7.28 -18.71 7.76
CA TRP A 148 -7.81 -18.48 9.09
C TRP A 148 -9.09 -17.63 9.04
N LYS A 149 -9.14 -16.59 8.20
CA LYS A 149 -10.33 -15.77 8.02
C LYS A 149 -11.51 -16.58 7.47
N GLU A 150 -11.30 -17.37 6.41
CA GLU A 150 -12.33 -18.25 5.83
C GLU A 150 -12.88 -19.24 6.87
N GLU A 151 -12.00 -19.87 7.65
CA GLU A 151 -12.41 -20.81 8.72
C GLU A 151 -13.24 -20.10 9.79
N ASN A 152 -12.88 -18.87 10.18
CA ASN A 152 -13.64 -18.12 11.19
C ASN A 152 -14.96 -17.56 10.67
N GLU A 153 -15.05 -17.13 9.41
CA GLU A 153 -16.32 -16.72 8.80
C GLU A 153 -17.31 -17.89 8.77
N SER A 154 -16.84 -19.09 8.44
CA SER A 154 -17.64 -20.32 8.50
C SER A 154 -18.17 -20.58 9.92
N LEU A 155 -17.29 -20.52 10.93
CA LEU A 155 -17.69 -20.70 12.33
C LEU A 155 -18.67 -19.62 12.80
N LEU A 156 -18.46 -18.37 12.42
CA LEU A 156 -19.37 -17.26 12.76
C LEU A 156 -20.77 -17.49 12.21
N ASN A 157 -20.88 -17.99 10.97
CA ASN A 157 -22.17 -18.34 10.37
C ASN A 157 -22.86 -19.47 11.15
N ASP A 158 -22.13 -20.55 11.49
CA ASP A 158 -22.67 -21.65 12.32
C ASP A 158 -23.16 -21.16 13.69
N PHE A 159 -22.41 -20.25 14.32
CA PHE A 159 -22.82 -19.63 15.59
C PHE A 159 -24.07 -18.78 15.43
N HIS A 160 -24.17 -18.02 14.36
CA HIS A 160 -25.33 -17.18 14.06
C HIS A 160 -26.59 -18.03 13.86
N GLU A 161 -26.53 -19.05 13.01
CA GLU A 161 -27.66 -19.96 12.78
C GLU A 161 -28.13 -20.66 14.06
N ARG A 162 -27.18 -21.14 14.88
CA ARG A 162 -27.52 -21.75 16.18
C ARG A 162 -28.17 -20.76 17.14
N SER A 163 -27.68 -19.52 17.17
CA SER A 163 -28.25 -18.46 18.02
C SER A 163 -29.68 -18.11 17.62
N GLU A 164 -29.96 -18.00 16.31
CA GLU A 164 -31.32 -17.79 15.80
C GLU A 164 -32.24 -18.94 16.18
N LYS A 165 -31.79 -20.19 16.01
CA LYS A 165 -32.56 -21.38 16.40
C LYS A 165 -32.88 -21.42 17.89
N ILE A 166 -31.91 -21.10 18.75
CA ILE A 166 -32.14 -21.00 20.21
C ILE A 166 -33.17 -19.93 20.52
N THR A 167 -33.08 -18.78 19.85
CA THR A 167 -34.03 -17.67 20.04
C THR A 167 -35.44 -18.07 19.63
N GLN A 168 -35.58 -18.76 18.51
CA GLN A 168 -36.86 -19.28 18.02
C GLN A 168 -37.46 -20.30 19.00
N LEU A 169 -36.67 -21.29 19.45
CA LEU A 169 -37.12 -22.27 20.45
C LEU A 169 -37.55 -21.62 21.77
N LYS A 170 -36.81 -20.60 22.21
CA LYS A 170 -37.15 -19.84 23.42
C LYS A 170 -38.47 -19.10 23.26
N LYS A 171 -38.71 -18.49 22.09
CA LYS A 171 -39.97 -17.83 21.77
C LYS A 171 -41.14 -18.81 21.77
N GLU A 172 -41.00 -19.96 21.11
CA GLU A 172 -42.01 -21.02 21.08
C GLU A 172 -42.37 -21.54 22.47
N PHE A 173 -41.36 -21.77 23.31
CA PHE A 173 -41.56 -22.20 24.70
C PHE A 173 -42.32 -21.16 25.53
N LEU A 174 -41.98 -19.87 25.40
CA LEU A 174 -42.68 -18.79 26.12
C LEU A 174 -44.12 -18.65 25.64
N GLU A 175 -44.38 -18.78 24.33
CA GLU A 175 -45.73 -18.74 23.75
C GLU A 175 -46.60 -19.92 24.17
N GLN A 176 -46.04 -21.14 24.27
CA GLN A 176 -46.76 -22.31 24.78
C GLN A 176 -47.15 -22.13 26.24
N ASN A 177 -46.21 -21.73 27.11
CA ASN A 177 -46.50 -21.49 28.52
C ASN A 177 -47.52 -20.36 28.73
N ALA A 178 -47.49 -19.31 27.89
CA ALA A 178 -48.47 -18.22 27.94
C ALA A 178 -49.88 -18.65 27.48
N LYS A 179 -49.99 -19.69 26.65
CA LYS A 179 -51.28 -20.27 26.24
C LYS A 179 -51.85 -21.21 27.29
N GLU A 180 -51.00 -21.98 27.98
CA GLU A 180 -51.39 -22.91 29.05
C GLU A 180 -51.76 -22.20 30.36
N SER A 181 -51.32 -20.93 30.53
CA SER A 181 -51.62 -20.11 31.72
C SER A 181 -52.82 -19.16 31.56
N LYS A 182 -53.56 -19.24 30.45
CA LYS A 182 -54.87 -18.58 30.33
C LYS A 182 -55.98 -19.54 30.81
N PRO A 183 -56.79 -19.15 31.83
CA PRO A 183 -57.88 -19.97 32.38
C PRO A 183 -59.02 -20.20 31.38
#